data_AF-A0A8T2PRQ5-F1
#
_entry.id   AF-A0A8T2PRQ5-F1
#
_cell.length_a   1.000
_cell.length_b   1.000
_cell.length_c   1.000
_cell.angle_alpha   90.00
_cell.angle_beta   90.00
_cell.angle_gamma   90.00
#
_symmetry.space_group_name_H-M   'P 1'
#
loop_
_entity.id
_entity.type
_entity.pdbx_description
1 polymer ?
#
loop_
_entity_poly.entity_id
_entity_poly.type
_entity_poly.pdbx_seq_one_letter_code
_entity_poly.pdbx_strand_id
1 'polypeptide(L)'
;MCGKLFCSNGNHCEQAGLSDCRSTDNQDSGQDQNMVDTGTRCGEGMVCNDNQCVGLEMAYGPINCSGKCTGHAVCNHKSQCQCEPGWLPPTCELLDDSGRTLSTGAVIAIVIATTAALVLLLALIGMAVLLKHRQKLVHSPRLPSHTKDLAQDNPAFNTEINTVYKK
;
A
#
# COMPACT_ATOMS: atom_id res chain seq x y z
N MET A 1 -48.51 14.48 -5.16
CA MET A 1 -47.52 13.75 -5.98
C MET A 1 -46.37 13.13 -5.15
N CYS A 2 -46.44 13.10 -3.81
CA CYS A 2 -45.42 12.49 -2.93
C CYS A 2 -45.99 11.41 -1.99
N GLY A 3 -47.13 10.83 -2.38
CA GLY A 3 -47.82 9.78 -1.62
C GLY A 3 -47.44 8.40 -2.13
N LYS A 4 -48.43 7.50 -2.23
CA LYS A 4 -48.23 6.18 -2.80
C LYS A 4 -47.80 6.27 -4.27
N LEU A 5 -46.84 5.42 -4.64
CA LEU A 5 -46.42 5.19 -6.01
C LEU A 5 -47.52 4.45 -6.77
N PHE A 6 -47.83 4.94 -7.97
CA PHE A 6 -48.72 4.28 -8.91
C PHE A 6 -47.96 4.06 -10.21
N CYS A 7 -47.90 2.82 -10.67
CA CYS A 7 -47.24 2.44 -11.90
C CYS A 7 -48.31 2.06 -12.92
N SER A 8 -48.32 2.71 -14.09
CA SER A 8 -49.15 2.28 -15.20
C SER A 8 -48.35 1.39 -16.15
N ASN A 9 -48.87 0.18 -16.35
CA ASN A 9 -48.43 -0.81 -17.35
C ASN A 9 -46.98 -1.32 -17.25
N GLY A 10 -46.23 -0.93 -16.22
CA GLY A 10 -44.79 -1.14 -16.17
C GLY A 10 -44.02 -0.37 -17.27
N ASN A 11 -44.69 0.42 -18.10
CA ASN A 11 -44.05 1.12 -19.22
C ASN A 11 -44.72 2.41 -19.74
N HIS A 12 -45.83 2.97 -19.22
CA HIS A 12 -46.19 4.40 -19.47
C HIS A 12 -47.41 4.87 -18.64
N CYS A 13 -47.30 6.04 -18.00
CA CYS A 13 -48.39 6.73 -17.30
C CYS A 13 -48.87 7.95 -18.10
N GLU A 14 -50.13 7.95 -18.54
CA GLU A 14 -50.78 9.13 -19.10
C GLU A 14 -52.10 9.39 -18.34
N GLN A 15 -52.26 10.62 -17.86
CA GLN A 15 -53.40 11.04 -17.06
C GLN A 15 -54.67 11.15 -17.90
N ALA A 16 -55.69 10.34 -17.57
CA ALA A 16 -57.08 10.77 -17.50
C ALA A 16 -57.98 9.63 -16.98
N GLY A 17 -58.46 9.76 -15.73
CA GLY A 17 -59.76 9.23 -15.29
C GLY A 17 -60.05 7.73 -15.46
N LEU A 18 -59.10 6.81 -15.20
CA LEU A 18 -59.37 5.37 -15.37
C LEU A 18 -59.05 4.51 -14.15
N SER A 19 -59.99 3.60 -13.90
CA SER A 19 -60.26 2.77 -12.72
C SER A 19 -59.31 1.59 -12.49
N ASP A 20 -58.04 1.67 -12.90
CA ASP A 20 -57.08 0.59 -12.59
C ASP A 20 -55.65 1.13 -12.41
N CYS A 21 -55.42 1.75 -11.25
CA CYS A 21 -54.08 2.08 -10.78
C CYS A 21 -53.56 0.91 -9.95
N ARG A 22 -52.77 0.01 -10.56
CA ARG A 22 -52.17 -1.12 -9.85
C ARG A 22 -51.06 -0.63 -8.92
N SER A 23 -51.35 -0.65 -7.61
CA SER A 23 -50.36 -0.52 -6.55
C SER A 23 -49.77 -1.91 -6.28
N THR A 24 -48.46 -2.01 -6.04
CA THR A 24 -47.80 -3.28 -5.67
C THR A 24 -48.14 -3.64 -4.22
N ASP A 25 -49.40 -4.00 -3.95
CA ASP A 25 -49.79 -4.52 -2.62
C ASP A 25 -49.32 -5.97 -2.49
N ASN A 26 -48.01 -6.17 -2.28
CA ASN A 26 -47.53 -7.39 -1.67
C ASN A 26 -47.83 -7.28 -0.18
N GLN A 27 -48.81 -8.06 0.26
CA GLN A 27 -49.18 -8.22 1.67
C GLN A 27 -48.09 -9.04 2.38
N ASP A 28 -46.90 -8.46 2.54
CA ASP A 28 -45.89 -8.95 3.47
C ASP A 28 -44.94 -7.81 3.90
N SER A 29 -45.03 -7.48 5.19
CA SER A 29 -44.02 -6.82 6.03
C SER A 29 -43.19 -5.62 5.48
N GLY A 30 -43.84 -4.46 5.34
CA GLY A 30 -43.12 -3.15 5.35
C GLY A 30 -43.95 -2.01 4.75
N GLN A 31 -44.61 -1.21 5.59
CA GLN A 31 -45.52 -0.13 5.15
C GLN A 31 -44.87 1.01 4.34
N ASP A 32 -43.56 0.98 4.12
CA ASP A 32 -42.80 2.07 3.51
C ASP A 32 -42.35 1.78 2.07
N GLN A 33 -42.47 0.54 1.57
CA GLN A 33 -41.89 0.14 0.27
C GLN A 33 -42.60 0.69 -0.98
N ASN A 34 -43.74 1.38 -0.82
CA ASN A 34 -44.56 1.90 -1.93
C ASN A 34 -44.77 3.43 -1.88
N MET A 35 -43.95 4.17 -1.13
CA MET A 35 -44.01 5.64 -1.11
C MET A 35 -43.06 6.24 -2.13
N VAL A 36 -43.41 7.41 -2.67
CA VAL A 36 -42.48 8.18 -3.50
C VAL A 36 -41.25 8.56 -2.68
N ASP A 37 -40.07 8.19 -3.16
CA ASP A 37 -38.80 8.44 -2.47
C ASP A 37 -38.53 9.94 -2.30
N THR A 38 -37.93 10.30 -1.16
CA THR A 38 -37.42 11.65 -0.89
C THR A 38 -36.42 12.06 -1.97
N GLY A 39 -36.60 13.27 -2.50
CA GLY A 39 -35.86 13.83 -3.62
C GLY A 39 -36.51 13.66 -4.99
N THR A 40 -37.58 12.85 -5.10
CA THR A 40 -38.33 12.72 -6.35
C THR A 40 -38.94 14.05 -6.78
N ARG A 41 -38.72 14.47 -8.03
CA ARG A 41 -39.31 15.70 -8.58
C ARG A 41 -40.83 15.63 -8.57
N CYS A 42 -41.48 16.59 -7.92
CA CYS A 42 -42.95 16.71 -7.87
C CYS A 42 -43.48 17.99 -8.52
N GLY A 43 -42.60 18.90 -8.95
CA GLY A 43 -42.91 20.09 -9.73
C GLY A 43 -41.67 20.88 -10.11
N GLU A 44 -41.85 22.01 -10.79
CA GLU A 44 -40.75 22.94 -11.10
C GLU A 44 -40.13 23.48 -9.81
N GLY A 45 -38.84 23.21 -9.60
CA GLY A 45 -38.13 23.61 -8.38
C GLY A 45 -38.65 22.96 -7.09
N MET A 46 -39.35 21.83 -7.18
CA MET A 46 -39.92 21.13 -6.02
C MET A 46 -39.63 19.63 -6.05
N VAL A 47 -39.41 19.08 -4.85
CA VAL A 47 -39.12 17.65 -4.63
C VAL A 47 -39.96 17.10 -3.47
N CYS A 48 -40.12 15.78 -3.44
CA CYS A 48 -40.70 15.10 -2.31
C CYS A 48 -39.74 15.09 -1.13
N ASN A 49 -40.19 15.50 0.05
CA ASN A 49 -39.48 15.37 1.32
C ASN A 49 -40.50 14.99 2.38
N ASP A 50 -40.28 13.87 3.09
CA ASP A 50 -41.20 13.35 4.11
C ASP A 50 -42.67 13.31 3.64
N ASN A 51 -42.90 12.71 2.47
CA ASN A 51 -44.22 12.60 1.81
C ASN A 51 -44.89 13.93 1.41
N GLN A 52 -44.18 15.07 1.51
CA GLN A 52 -44.66 16.38 1.09
C GLN A 52 -43.91 16.89 -0.15
N CYS A 53 -44.61 17.59 -1.05
CA CYS A 53 -43.98 18.26 -2.17
C CYS A 53 -43.54 19.66 -1.72
N VAL A 54 -42.24 19.86 -1.56
CA VAL A 54 -41.68 21.10 -1.02
C VAL A 54 -40.67 21.70 -2.00
N GLY A 55 -40.42 23.01 -1.89
CA GLY A 55 -39.41 23.69 -2.69
C GLY A 55 -37.99 23.20 -2.39
N LEU A 56 -37.09 23.31 -3.36
CA LEU A 56 -35.67 22.93 -3.22
C LEU A 56 -35.00 23.61 -2.01
N GLU A 57 -35.34 24.86 -1.71
CA GLU A 57 -34.79 25.55 -0.54
C GLU A 57 -35.16 24.89 0.80
N MET A 58 -36.37 24.34 0.88
CA MET A 58 -36.86 23.67 2.08
C MET A 58 -36.29 22.24 2.19
N ALA A 59 -36.09 21.56 1.05
CA ALA A 59 -35.55 20.19 1.02
C ALA A 59 -34.02 20.14 1.19
N TYR A 60 -33.28 21.07 0.58
CA TYR A 60 -31.82 21.01 0.46
C TYR A 60 -31.07 22.23 1.01
N GLY A 61 -31.79 23.24 1.51
CA GLY A 61 -31.19 24.50 1.94
C GLY A 61 -31.00 25.50 0.80
N PRO A 62 -30.27 26.60 1.02
CA PRO A 62 -30.20 27.71 0.09
C PRO A 62 -29.67 27.28 -1.28
N ILE A 63 -30.44 27.57 -2.34
CA ILE A 63 -30.08 27.25 -3.73
C ILE A 63 -28.73 27.88 -4.14
N ASN A 64 -28.36 28.99 -3.49
CA ASN A 64 -27.14 29.77 -3.79
C ASN A 64 -25.97 29.49 -2.83
N CYS A 65 -25.95 28.36 -2.12
CA CYS A 65 -24.84 28.04 -1.22
C CYS A 65 -23.47 28.01 -1.93
N SER A 66 -23.39 27.41 -3.12
CA SER A 66 -22.15 27.32 -3.89
C SER A 66 -21.54 28.67 -4.25
N GLY A 67 -22.36 29.72 -4.42
CA GLY A 67 -21.88 31.08 -4.69
C GLY A 67 -21.22 31.77 -3.50
N LYS A 68 -21.36 31.21 -2.29
CA LYS A 68 -20.69 31.71 -1.07
C LYS A 68 -19.35 31.02 -0.80
N CYS A 69 -19.07 29.89 -1.46
CA CYS A 69 -17.82 29.16 -1.28
C CYS A 69 -16.71 29.79 -2.14
N THR A 70 -15.55 30.02 -1.55
CA THR A 70 -14.38 30.64 -2.21
C THR A 70 -13.27 29.61 -2.43
N GLY A 71 -12.39 29.86 -3.41
CA GLY A 71 -11.29 28.95 -3.73
C GLY A 71 -11.80 27.60 -4.23
N HIS A 72 -11.15 26.51 -3.81
CA HIS A 72 -11.53 25.13 -4.16
C HIS A 72 -12.50 24.52 -3.15
N ALA A 73 -13.53 25.28 -2.76
CA ALA A 73 -14.54 24.84 -1.81
C ALA A 73 -15.87 24.49 -2.49
N VAL A 74 -16.46 23.36 -2.12
CA VAL A 74 -17.76 22.87 -2.59
C VAL A 74 -18.79 22.87 -1.46
N CYS A 75 -20.01 23.29 -1.77
CA CYS A 75 -21.09 23.28 -0.78
C CYS A 75 -21.65 21.86 -0.58
N ASN A 76 -21.84 21.46 0.68
CA ASN A 76 -22.47 20.20 1.06
C ASN A 76 -23.96 20.36 1.39
N HIS A 77 -24.66 19.24 1.62
CA HIS A 77 -26.09 19.20 1.95
C HIS A 77 -26.48 19.93 3.26
N LYS A 78 -25.51 20.28 4.11
CA LYS A 78 -25.72 21.08 5.32
C LYS A 78 -25.54 22.58 5.06
N SER A 79 -25.42 22.98 3.79
CA SER A 79 -25.13 24.36 3.39
C SER A 79 -23.78 24.87 3.93
N GLN A 80 -22.78 23.98 4.05
CA GLN A 80 -21.43 24.31 4.51
C GLN A 80 -20.42 24.10 3.39
N CYS A 81 -19.43 25.00 3.30
CA CYS A 81 -18.33 24.87 2.33
C CYS A 81 -17.28 23.87 2.84
N GLN A 82 -16.97 22.89 2.02
CA GLN A 82 -15.99 21.84 2.26
C GLN A 82 -14.90 21.95 1.19
N CYS A 83 -13.61 21.89 1.55
CA CYS A 83 -12.55 21.87 0.54
C CYS A 83 -12.63 20.61 -0.33
N GLU A 84 -12.35 20.78 -1.62
CA GLU A 84 -12.13 19.68 -2.55
C GLU A 84 -10.93 18.82 -2.10
N PRO A 85 -10.90 17.50 -2.39
CA PRO A 85 -9.79 16.65 -1.99
C PRO A 85 -8.43 17.20 -2.43
N GLY A 86 -7.48 17.22 -1.51
CA GLY A 86 -6.15 17.78 -1.76
C GLY A 86 -6.04 19.28 -1.52
N TRP A 87 -7.09 19.97 -1.04
CA TRP A 87 -7.04 21.38 -0.63
C TRP A 87 -7.24 21.55 0.88
N LEU A 88 -6.53 22.51 1.45
CA LEU A 88 -6.48 22.75 2.89
C LEU A 88 -7.48 23.85 3.33
N PRO A 89 -8.26 23.63 4.40
CA PRO A 89 -9.06 24.68 5.03
C PRO A 89 -8.20 25.76 5.71
N PRO A 90 -8.71 26.99 5.95
CA PRO A 90 -10.10 27.43 5.78
C PRO A 90 -10.42 28.05 4.41
N THR A 91 -9.44 28.49 3.63
CA THR A 91 -9.67 29.18 2.35
C THR A 91 -9.74 28.23 1.15
N CYS A 92 -9.30 26.98 1.30
CA CYS A 92 -9.22 26.00 0.21
C CYS A 92 -8.40 26.52 -0.99
N GLU A 93 -7.33 27.27 -0.70
CA GLU A 93 -6.40 27.84 -1.69
C GLU A 93 -5.02 27.18 -1.66
N LEU A 94 -4.74 26.37 -0.63
CA LEU A 94 -3.47 25.70 -0.44
C LEU A 94 -3.65 24.21 -0.74
N LEU A 95 -2.75 23.61 -1.53
CA LEU A 95 -2.73 22.16 -1.69
C LEU A 95 -2.23 21.48 -0.42
N ASP A 96 -2.81 20.32 -0.12
CA ASP A 96 -2.33 19.40 0.90
C ASP A 96 -1.05 18.71 0.42
N ASP A 97 0.10 19.29 0.78
CA ASP A 97 1.45 18.78 0.47
C ASP A 97 1.89 17.67 1.47
N SER A 98 0.95 17.01 2.14
CA SER A 98 1.27 15.88 3.03
C SER A 98 1.82 14.66 2.28
N GLY A 99 1.75 14.66 0.94
CA GLY A 99 2.46 13.74 0.06
C GLY A 99 3.92 14.12 -0.17
N ARG A 100 4.76 14.10 0.89
CA ARG A 100 6.22 14.21 0.75
C ARG A 100 6.75 13.11 -0.17
N THR A 101 6.85 13.38 -1.46
CA THR A 101 7.66 12.58 -2.37
C THR A 101 9.11 12.77 -1.99
N LEU A 102 9.83 11.68 -1.65
CA LEU A 102 11.28 11.77 -1.47
C LEU A 102 11.85 12.40 -2.75
N SER A 103 12.56 13.52 -2.60
CA SER A 103 13.26 14.13 -3.73
C SER A 103 14.10 13.08 -4.43
N THR A 104 14.17 13.13 -5.77
CA THR A 104 14.97 12.20 -6.58
C THR A 104 16.39 12.05 -6.04
N GLY A 105 16.98 13.13 -5.51
CA GLY A 105 18.29 13.09 -4.85
C GLY A 105 18.32 12.25 -3.57
N ALA A 106 17.27 12.30 -2.75
CA ALA A 106 17.14 11.47 -1.55
C ALA A 106 16.97 9.99 -1.91
N VAL A 107 16.20 9.68 -2.95
CA VAL A 107 16.05 8.31 -3.46
C VAL A 107 17.39 7.76 -3.95
N ILE A 108 18.13 8.53 -4.75
CA ILE A 108 19.46 8.13 -5.25
C ILE A 108 20.44 7.91 -4.09
N ALA A 109 20.46 8.79 -3.09
CA ALA A 109 21.35 8.64 -1.94
C ALA A 109 21.07 7.36 -1.14
N ILE A 110 19.78 7.01 -0.94
CA ILE A 110 19.37 5.77 -0.26
C ILE A 110 19.83 4.54 -1.06
N VAL A 111 19.65 4.54 -2.38
CA VAL A 111 20.08 3.42 -3.24
C VAL A 111 21.60 3.24 -3.19
N ILE A 112 22.38 4.32 -3.26
CA ILE A 112 23.85 4.24 -3.19
C ILE A 112 24.30 3.73 -1.81
N ALA A 113 23.72 4.26 -0.73
CA ALA A 113 24.11 3.86 0.62
C ALA A 113 23.81 2.38 0.89
N THR A 114 22.64 1.90 0.47
CA THR A 114 22.22 0.50 0.66
C THR A 114 23.04 -0.45 -0.21
N THR A 115 23.30 -0.11 -1.48
CA THR A 115 24.13 -0.93 -2.37
C THR A 115 25.58 -1.01 -1.88
N ALA A 116 26.17 0.11 -1.47
CA ALA A 116 27.52 0.13 -0.91
C ALA A 116 27.62 -0.71 0.38
N ALA A 117 26.64 -0.60 1.28
CA ALA A 117 26.62 -1.40 2.51
C ALA A 117 26.55 -2.91 2.23
N LEU A 118 25.72 -3.35 1.28
CA LEU A 118 25.61 -4.76 0.89
C LEU A 118 26.90 -5.29 0.29
N VAL A 119 27.56 -4.53 -0.59
CA VAL A 119 28.84 -4.93 -1.18
C VAL A 119 29.93 -5.06 -0.12
N LEU A 120 29.99 -4.12 0.84
CA LEU A 120 30.94 -4.19 1.95
C LEU A 120 30.69 -5.42 2.83
N LEU A 121 29.43 -5.74 3.14
CA LEU A 121 29.09 -6.94 3.91
C LEU A 121 29.52 -8.22 3.20
N LEU A 122 29.27 -8.35 1.89
CA LEU A 122 29.68 -9.52 1.10
C LEU A 122 31.21 -9.64 1.03
N ALA A 123 31.93 -8.53 0.89
CA ALA A 123 33.39 -8.52 0.89
C ALA A 123 33.97 -8.98 2.24
N LEU A 124 33.41 -8.50 3.36
CA LEU A 124 33.82 -8.92 4.70
C LEU A 124 33.56 -10.41 4.95
N ILE A 125 32.40 -10.92 4.53
CA ILE A 125 32.08 -12.35 4.62
C ILE A 125 33.05 -13.17 3.77
N GLY A 126 33.27 -12.77 2.52
CA GLY A 126 34.22 -13.43 1.62
C GLY A 126 35.64 -13.47 2.19
N MET A 127 36.13 -12.34 2.70
CA MET A 127 37.44 -12.25 3.35
C MET A 127 37.53 -13.16 4.58
N ALA A 128 36.52 -13.19 5.44
CA ALA A 128 36.49 -14.07 6.61
C ALA A 128 36.51 -15.55 6.22
N VAL A 129 35.79 -15.95 5.15
CA VAL A 129 35.80 -17.33 4.63
C VAL A 129 37.17 -17.69 4.07
N LEU A 130 37.82 -16.80 3.30
CA LEU A 130 39.16 -17.02 2.76
C LEU A 130 40.22 -17.15 3.86
N LEU A 131 40.16 -16.32 4.90
CA LEU A 131 41.06 -16.40 6.05
C LEU A 131 40.86 -17.73 6.81
N LYS A 132 39.62 -18.14 7.06
CA LYS A 132 39.31 -19.44 7.68
C LYS A 132 39.78 -20.62 6.80
N HIS A 133 39.64 -20.53 5.48
CA HIS A 133 40.12 -21.56 4.56
C HIS A 133 41.65 -21.65 4.58
N ARG A 134 42.36 -20.51 4.59
CA ARG A 134 43.83 -20.48 4.72
C ARG A 134 44.29 -21.04 6.05
N GLN A 135 43.60 -20.73 7.15
CA GLN A 135 43.90 -21.32 8.46
C GLN A 135 43.73 -22.85 8.45
N LYS A 136 42.68 -23.38 7.81
CA LYS A 136 42.49 -24.83 7.64
C LYS A 136 43.58 -25.49 6.78
N LEU A 137 44.07 -24.81 5.73
CA LEU A 137 45.18 -25.31 4.90
C LEU A 137 46.52 -25.31 5.64
N VAL A 138 46.75 -24.35 6.55
CA VAL A 138 47.99 -24.24 7.35
C VAL A 138 47.98 -25.17 8.58
N HIS A 139 46.80 -25.52 9.12
CA HIS A 139 46.64 -26.42 10.28
C HIS A 139 46.45 -27.91 9.92
N SER A 140 46.72 -28.34 8.69
CA SER A 140 46.81 -29.78 8.39
C SER A 140 48.07 -30.39 9.03
N PRO A 141 47.98 -31.47 9.83
CA PRO A 141 49.11 -31.98 10.62
C PRO A 141 50.20 -32.63 9.75
N ARG A 142 51.48 -32.50 10.13
CA ARG A 142 52.60 -33.25 9.56
C ARG A 142 52.32 -34.76 9.66
N LEU A 143 52.42 -35.50 8.56
CA LEU A 143 52.46 -36.96 8.55
C LEU A 143 53.87 -37.46 8.96
N PRO A 144 54.03 -38.59 9.66
CA PRO A 144 55.32 -39.06 10.16
C PRO A 144 56.21 -39.54 9.01
N SER A 145 57.46 -39.06 8.96
CA SER A 145 58.49 -39.59 8.08
C SER A 145 59.00 -40.93 8.60
N HIS A 146 58.31 -42.02 8.27
CA HIS A 146 58.84 -43.37 8.44
C HIS A 146 59.06 -44.00 7.07
N THR A 147 60.24 -43.80 6.49
CA THR A 147 60.88 -44.72 5.54
C THR A 147 62.25 -44.19 5.16
N LYS A 148 63.29 -44.84 5.70
CA LYS A 148 64.48 -45.37 4.99
C LYS A 148 65.52 -45.79 6.03
N ASP A 149 65.28 -46.96 6.64
CA ASP A 149 66.39 -47.85 6.97
C ASP A 149 66.59 -48.74 5.75
N LEU A 150 67.71 -48.52 5.07
CA LEU A 150 68.30 -49.48 4.16
C LEU A 150 69.81 -49.32 4.29
N ALA A 151 70.42 -50.44 4.70
CA ALA A 151 71.84 -50.77 4.66
C ALA A 151 72.72 -50.31 5.84
N GLN A 152 72.78 -51.19 6.84
CA GLN A 152 73.99 -51.97 7.15
C GLN A 152 75.25 -51.17 7.52
N ASP A 153 75.39 -50.80 8.80
CA ASP A 153 76.71 -50.58 9.41
C ASP A 153 77.44 -51.93 9.54
N ASN A 154 78.52 -52.09 8.79
CA ASN A 154 79.40 -53.25 8.85
C ASN A 154 80.53 -52.97 9.89
N PRO A 155 80.64 -53.73 10.99
CA PRO A 155 81.61 -53.46 12.07
C PRO A 155 83.09 -53.69 11.70
N ALA A 156 83.42 -54.02 10.45
CA ALA A 156 84.78 -54.24 10.00
C ALA A 156 85.56 -52.97 9.61
N PHE A 157 84.89 -51.82 9.45
CA PHE A 157 85.54 -50.60 8.93
C PHE A 157 86.03 -49.62 10.03
N ASN A 158 85.60 -49.80 11.29
CA ASN A 158 85.97 -48.89 12.38
C ASN A 158 87.27 -49.29 13.13
N THR A 159 87.93 -50.36 12.69
CA THR A 159 89.18 -50.83 13.30
C THR A 159 90.44 -50.40 12.53
N GLU A 160 90.33 -49.90 11.29
CA GLU A 160 91.49 -49.37 10.54
C GLU A 160 91.66 -47.84 10.63
N ILE A 161 90.64 -47.07 11.00
CA ILE A 161 90.76 -45.60 11.07
C ILE A 161 91.35 -45.12 12.41
N ASN A 162 91.22 -45.90 13.50
CA ASN A 162 91.72 -45.53 14.83
C ASN A 162 93.20 -45.86 15.09
N THR A 163 93.92 -46.45 14.14
CA THR A 163 95.36 -46.76 14.25
C THR A 163 96.27 -45.83 13.44
N VAL A 164 95.72 -44.95 12.61
CA VAL A 164 96.51 -44.01 11.77
C VAL A 164 96.59 -42.59 12.37
N TYR A 165 95.66 -42.18 13.24
CA TYR A 165 95.61 -40.82 13.79
C TYR A 165 95.93 -40.70 15.30
N LYS A 166 96.56 -41.71 15.90
CA LYS A 166 97.07 -41.65 17.28
C LYS A 166 98.59 -41.75 17.30
N LYS A 167 99.25 -40.63 17.01
CA LYS A 167 100.63 -40.34 17.38
C LYS A 167 100.65 -39.07 18.20
#